data_AF-A0A815ZIH8-F1
#
_entry.id   AF-A0A815ZIH8-F1
#
_cell.length_a   1.000
_cell.length_b   1.000
_cell.length_c   1.000
_cell.angle_alpha   90.00
_cell.angle_beta   90.00
_cell.angle_gamma   90.00
#
_symmetry.space_group_name_H-M   'P 1'
#
loop_
_entity.id
_entity.type
_entity.pdbx_description
1 polymer ?
#
loop_
_entity_poly.entity_id
_entity_poly.type
_entity_poly.pdbx_seq_one_letter_code
_entity_poly.pdbx_strand_id
1 'polypeptide(L)' 'MCELMNLNDQFTNADDNQIIARIMAKKWLEYIKQLLHDGICKHYFINNMNLLESCSRESLDKAIDILQNEINLDEDIT' A
#
# COMPACT_ATOMS: atom_id res chain seq x y z
N MET A 1 4.70 -4.49 5.80
CA MET A 1 6.10 -4.38 5.30
C MET A 1 6.74 -5.74 5.01
N CYS A 2 6.45 -6.80 5.77
CA CYS A 2 7.17 -8.09 5.60
C CYS A 2 6.49 -9.16 4.74
N GLU A 3 5.21 -9.04 4.38
CA GLU A 3 4.63 -9.88 3.31
C GLU A 3 5.08 -9.44 1.91
N LEU A 4 5.58 -8.21 1.79
CA LEU A 4 5.95 -7.66 0.50
C LEU A 4 7.43 -7.75 0.15
N MET A 5 8.32 -8.00 1.12
CA MET A 5 9.73 -8.27 0.81
C MET A 5 9.89 -9.59 0.04
N ASN A 6 9.01 -10.58 0.28
CA ASN A 6 9.03 -11.87 -0.40
C ASN A 6 8.60 -11.78 -1.88
N LEU A 7 7.79 -10.79 -2.24
CA LEU A 7 7.49 -10.49 -3.64
C LEU A 7 8.67 -9.79 -4.31
N ASN A 8 9.36 -8.90 -3.61
CA ASN A 8 10.44 -8.10 -4.19
C ASN A 8 11.64 -8.93 -4.66
N ASP A 9 11.94 -10.06 -4.00
CA ASP A 9 13.04 -10.96 -4.38
C ASP A 9 12.76 -11.82 -5.64
N GLN A 10 11.50 -11.93 -6.10
CA GLN A 10 11.15 -12.71 -7.29
C GLN A 10 11.25 -11.93 -8.62
N PHE A 11 11.47 -10.60 -8.58
CA PHE A 11 11.35 -9.73 -9.76
C PHE A 11 12.59 -8.88 -10.06
N THR A 12 13.73 -9.18 -9.43
CA THR A 12 15.06 -8.62 -9.73
C THR A 12 15.61 -9.17 -11.05
N ASN A 13 14.93 -8.89 -12.17
CA ASN A 13 15.55 -8.88 -13.50
C ASN A 13 15.17 -7.57 -14.18
N ALA A 14 16.19 -6.78 -14.50
CA ALA A 14 16.13 -5.32 -14.45
C ALA A 14 15.80 -4.61 -15.78
N ASP A 15 15.30 -5.29 -16.83
CA ASP A 15 15.15 -4.66 -18.17
C ASP A 15 13.74 -4.66 -18.80
N ASP A 16 12.72 -5.33 -18.24
CA ASP A 16 11.34 -5.36 -18.81
C ASP A 16 10.31 -4.49 -18.04
N ASN A 17 10.73 -3.72 -17.03
CA ASN A 17 9.95 -3.66 -15.79
C ASN A 17 9.21 -2.35 -15.45
N GLN A 18 9.05 -1.35 -16.34
CA GLN A 18 8.31 -0.13 -15.97
C GLN A 18 6.79 -0.35 -15.80
N ILE A 19 6.17 -1.14 -16.67
CA ILE A 19 4.74 -1.49 -16.56
C ILE A 19 4.50 -2.38 -15.34
N ILE A 20 5.38 -3.35 -15.11
CA ILE A 20 5.31 -4.24 -13.94
C ILE A 20 5.53 -3.45 -12.64
N ALA A 21 6.50 -2.54 -12.61
CA ALA A 21 6.72 -1.65 -11.47
C ALA A 21 5.49 -0.77 -11.19
N ARG A 22 4.83 -0.23 -12.22
CA ARG A 22 3.56 0.51 -12.09
C ARG A 22 2.43 -0.37 -11.53
N ILE A 23 2.23 -1.57 -12.09
CA ILE A 23 1.22 -2.53 -11.62
C ILE A 23 1.47 -2.90 -10.14
N MET A 24 2.74 -3.12 -9.78
CA MET A 24 3.13 -3.44 -8.40
C MET A 24 2.89 -2.27 -7.46
N ALA A 25 3.29 -1.05 -7.84
CA ALA A 25 3.01 0.15 -7.06
C ALA A 25 1.51 0.34 -6.82
N LYS A 26 0.66 0.17 -7.85
CA LYS A 26 -0.80 0.27 -7.72
C LYS A 26 -1.37 -0.76 -6.72
N LYS A 27 -0.96 -2.03 -6.83
CA LYS A 27 -1.39 -3.08 -5.89
C LYS A 27 -0.96 -2.79 -4.44
N TRP A 28 0.22 -2.21 -4.27
CA TRP A 28 0.73 -1.78 -2.97
C TRP A 28 -0.08 -0.65 -2.36
N LEU A 29 -0.43 0.37 -3.16
CA LEU A 29 -1.28 1.48 -2.72
C LEU A 29 -2.67 1.00 -2.32
N GLU A 30 -3.28 0.09 -3.10
CA GLU A 30 -4.55 -0.55 -2.77
C GLU A 30 -4.51 -1.30 -1.42
N TYR A 31 -3.43 -2.05 -1.18
CA TYR A 31 -3.24 -2.75 0.09
C TYR A 31 -3.12 -1.78 1.27
N ILE A 32 -2.34 -0.70 1.13
CA ILE A 32 -2.21 0.33 2.17
C ILE A 32 -3.55 1.01 2.44
N LYS A 33 -4.31 1.32 1.38
CA LYS A 33 -5.66 1.90 1.49
C LYS A 33 -6.59 0.99 2.31
N GLN A 34 -6.55 -0.32 2.07
CA GLN A 34 -7.33 -1.29 2.85
C GLN A 34 -6.94 -1.29 4.34
N LEU A 35 -5.64 -1.27 4.67
CA LEU A 35 -5.19 -1.21 6.07
C LEU A 35 -5.67 0.06 6.79
N LEU A 36 -5.65 1.20 6.10
CA LEU A 36 -6.18 2.47 6.63
C LEU A 36 -7.68 2.42 6.81
N HIS A 37 -8.41 1.85 5.83
CA HIS A 37 -9.85 1.66 5.91
C HIS A 37 -10.24 0.81 7.11
N ASP A 38 -9.53 -0.28 7.35
CA ASP A 38 -9.79 -1.20 8.46
C ASP A 38 -9.26 -0.64 9.80
N GLY A 39 -8.44 0.41 9.77
CA GLY A 39 -7.81 1.01 10.95
C GLY A 39 -6.83 0.07 11.64
N ILE A 40 -6.35 -0.96 10.95
CA ILE A 40 -5.50 -2.02 11.50
C ILE A 40 -4.24 -2.15 10.64
N CYS A 41 -3.09 -1.86 11.22
CA CYS A 41 -1.78 -2.18 10.67
C CYS A 41 -0.92 -2.79 11.78
N LYS A 42 -0.81 -4.12 11.80
CA LYS A 42 -0.05 -4.83 12.83
C LYS A 42 1.44 -4.57 12.67
N HIS A 43 2.11 -4.28 13.78
CA HIS A 43 3.56 -4.25 13.79
C HIS A 43 4.13 -5.66 13.59
N TYR A 44 5.17 -5.77 12.78
CA TYR A 44 5.66 -7.07 12.35
C TYR A 44 6.34 -7.89 13.47
N PHE A 45 7.18 -7.24 14.29
CA PHE A 45 7.94 -7.91 15.35
C PHE A 45 7.24 -7.88 16.71
N ILE A 46 6.24 -7.01 16.87
CA ILE A 46 5.60 -6.77 18.16
C ILE A 46 4.17 -7.26 18.01
N ASN A 47 3.94 -8.46 18.54
CA ASN A 47 2.61 -9.05 18.57
C ASN A 47 1.65 -8.12 19.33
N ASN A 48 0.44 -7.97 18.80
CA ASN A 48 -0.65 -7.15 19.35
C ASN A 48 -0.46 -5.63 19.29
N MET A 49 0.59 -5.09 18.65
CA MET A 49 0.67 -3.64 18.43
C MET A 49 0.01 -3.25 17.10
N ASN A 50 -0.98 -2.37 17.15
CA ASN A 50 -1.58 -1.74 15.96
C ASN A 50 -0.99 -0.34 15.75
N LEU A 51 -0.31 -0.14 14.62
CA LEU A 51 0.34 1.11 14.27
C LEU A 51 -0.64 2.26 13.98
N LEU A 52 -1.90 1.95 13.72
CA LEU A 52 -2.94 2.95 13.43
C LEU A 52 -3.84 3.23 14.64
N GLU A 53 -3.59 2.60 15.79
CA GLU A 53 -4.46 2.68 16.97
C GLU A 53 -4.60 4.09 17.53
N SER A 54 -3.54 4.91 17.42
CA SER A 54 -3.54 6.31 17.88
C SER A 54 -4.03 7.31 16.82
N CYS A 55 -4.29 6.86 15.59
CA CYS A 55 -4.75 7.73 14.51
C CYS A 55 -6.25 8.02 14.66
N SER A 56 -6.63 9.29 14.55
CA SER A 56 -8.05 9.64 14.47
C SER A 56 -8.65 9.12 13.16
N ARG A 57 -9.93 8.75 13.20
CA ARG A 57 -10.64 8.28 12.01
C ARG A 57 -10.62 9.33 10.88
N GLU A 58 -10.77 10.60 11.23
CA GLU A 58 -10.67 11.73 10.28
C GLU A 58 -9.31 11.77 9.55
N SER A 59 -8.21 11.50 10.27
CA SER A 59 -6.87 11.48 9.66
C SER A 59 -6.70 10.28 8.72
N LEU A 60 -7.28 9.13 9.09
CA LEU A 60 -7.27 7.93 8.26
C LEU A 60 -8.09 8.14 6.98
N ASP A 61 -9.29 8.72 7.09
CA ASP A 61 -10.16 9.00 5.95
C ASP A 61 -9.49 9.99 4.97
N LYS A 62 -8.84 11.05 5.48
CA LYS A 62 -8.04 11.97 4.65
C LYS A 62 -6.90 11.26 3.91
N ALA A 63 -6.23 10.31 4.55
CA ALA A 63 -5.17 9.54 3.91
C ALA A 63 -5.72 8.58 2.83
N ILE A 64 -6.89 7.98 3.07
CA ILE A 64 -7.59 7.15 2.08
C ILE A 64 -7.98 7.98 0.85
N ASP A 65 -8.52 9.19 1.05
CA ASP A 65 -8.91 10.08 -0.05
C ASP A 65 -7.71 10.44 -0.94
N ILE A 66 -6.55 10.74 -0.33
CA ILE A 66 -5.30 11.00 -1.07
C ILE A 66 -4.89 9.77 -1.87
N LEU A 67 -4.86 8.58 -1.25
CA LEU A 67 -4.48 7.34 -1.93
C LEU A 67 -5.44 6.99 -3.07
N GLN A 68 -6.74 7.20 -2.88
CA GLN A 68 -7.74 6.92 -3.91
C GLN A 68 -7.53 7.83 -5.12
N ASN A 69 -7.20 9.11 -4.92
CA ASN A 69 -6.87 10.02 -6.01
C ASN A 69 -5.61 9.56 -6.77
N GLU A 70 -4.54 9.17 -6.07
CA GLU A 70 -3.31 8.67 -6.69
C GLU A 70 -3.54 7.37 -7.49
N ILE A 71 -4.35 6.44 -6.97
CA ILE A 71 -4.70 5.19 -7.66
C ILE A 71 -5.50 5.45 -8.94
N ASN A 72 -6.40 6.44 -8.91
CA ASN A 72 -7.27 6.80 -10.04
C ASN A 72 -6.51 7.54 -11.15
N LEU A 73 -5.49 8.34 -10.83
CA LEU A 73 -4.68 9.07 -11.81
C LEU A 73 -3.95 8.15 -12.82
N ASP A 74 -3.71 6.90 -12.45
CA ASP A 74 -3.12 5.89 -13.34
C ASP A 74 -4.15 5.25 -14.31
N GLU A 75 -5.46 5.48 -14.14
CA GLU A 75 -6.51 4.92 -15.04
C GLU A 75 -6.70 5.72 -16.34
N ASP A 76 -6.10 6.91 -16.45
CA ASP A 76 -6.15 7.78 -17.65
C ASP A 76 -5.02 7.47 -18.68
N ILE A 77 -4.23 6.41 -18.48
CA ILE A 77 -3.10 6.04 -19.37
C ILE A 77 -3.51 5.01 -20.46
N THR A 78 -4.76 4.53 -20.48
CA THR A 78 -5.26 3.63 -21.55
C THR A 78 -5.58 4.33 -22.86
#